data_AF-A0A946YWN1-F1
#
_entry.id   AF-A0A946YWN1-F1
#
_cell.length_a   1.000
_cell.length_b   1.000
_cell.length_c   1.000
_cell.angle_alpha   90.00
_cell.angle_beta   90.00
_cell.angle_gamma   90.00
#
_symmetry.space_group_name_H-M   'P 1'
#
loop_
_entity.id
_entity.type
_entity.pdbx_description
1 polymer ?
#
loop_
_entity_poly.entity_id
_entity_poly.type
_entity_poly.pdbx_seq_one_letter_code
_entity_poly.pdbx_strand_id
1 'polypeptide(L)' 'MLERAVLIVMDSLGVGDAPDAADYGDVGSDTLGHVAAAVGGLSLPNLQAAGLGNLHPVEGVPPADRPT' A
#
# COMPACT_ATOMS: atom_id res chain seq x y z
N MET A 1 15.66 22.64 -8.25
CA MET A 1 15.29 22.22 -6.89
C MET A 1 13.79 22.39 -6.74
N LEU A 2 13.11 21.49 -6.04
CA LEU A 2 11.71 21.69 -5.68
C LEU A 2 11.65 22.79 -4.61
N GLU A 3 10.84 23.83 -4.82
CA GLU A 3 10.68 24.92 -3.85
C GLU A 3 9.79 24.54 -2.67
N ARG A 4 8.94 23.51 -2.85
CA ARG A 4 7.97 23.03 -1.86
C ARG A 4 7.89 21.51 -1.92
N ALA A 5 7.73 20.88 -0.77
CA ALA A 5 7.38 19.47 -0.64
C ALA A 5 6.02 19.36 0.06
N VAL A 6 5.17 18.45 -0.42
CA VAL A 6 3.90 18.09 0.23
C VAL A 6 4.07 16.69 0.80
N LEU A 7 3.97 16.57 2.12
CA LEU A 7 4.03 15.29 2.83
C LEU A 7 2.62 14.90 3.26
N ILE A 8 2.19 13.70 2.85
CA ILE A 8 0.92 13.10 3.25
C ILE A 8 1.25 11.84 4.03
N VAL A 9 0.75 11.74 5.27
CA VAL A 9 0.87 10.53 6.10
C VAL A 9 -0.49 9.85 6.12
N MET A 10 -0.55 8.63 5.60
CA MET A 10 -1.71 7.75 5.75
C MET A 10 -1.48 6.94 7.03
N ASP A 11 -1.96 7.47 8.15
CA ASP A 11 -1.73 6.86 9.47
C ASP A 11 -2.25 5.41 9.50
N SER A 12 -1.47 4.52 10.10
CA SER A 12 -1.71 3.07 10.25
C SER A 12 -1.85 2.25 8.95
N LEU A 13 -1.68 2.83 7.76
CA LEU A 13 -1.80 2.08 6.49
C LEU A 13 -0.52 1.28 6.17
N GLY A 14 -0.39 0.08 6.75
CA GLY A 14 0.68 -0.88 6.45
C GLY A 14 0.50 -1.63 5.12
N VAL A 15 1.61 -2.11 4.55
CA VAL A 15 1.69 -2.80 3.24
C VAL A 15 2.44 -4.14 3.36
N GLY A 16 2.08 -4.92 4.37
CA GLY A 16 2.81 -6.13 4.77
C GLY A 16 3.59 -5.95 6.08
N ASP A 17 4.08 -7.08 6.60
CA ASP A 17 4.77 -7.14 7.87
C ASP A 17 6.24 -6.74 7.73
N ALA A 18 6.79 -6.17 8.80
CA ALA A 18 8.20 -5.79 8.85
C ALA A 18 9.09 -7.03 9.09
N PRO A 19 10.40 -6.97 8.75
CA PRO A 19 11.32 -8.09 8.99
C PRO A 19 11.41 -8.56 10.45
N ASP A 20 11.09 -7.69 11.41
CA ASP A 20 11.09 -7.93 12.86
C ASP A 20 9.68 -8.22 13.43
N ALA A 21 8.67 -8.46 12.59
CA ALA A 21 7.29 -8.69 13.04
C ALA A 21 7.15 -9.84 14.06
N ALA A 22 8.05 -10.82 14.05
CA ALA A 22 8.09 -11.90 15.04
C ALA A 22 8.35 -11.40 16.46
N ASP A 23 9.12 -10.34 16.63
CA ASP A 23 9.45 -9.77 17.94
C ASP A 23 8.22 -9.09 18.59
N TYR A 24 7.23 -8.72 17.77
CA TYR A 24 6.02 -8.02 18.19
C TYR A 24 4.76 -8.90 18.14
N GLY A 25 4.87 -10.12 17.60
CA GLY A 25 3.72 -11.02 17.43
C GLY A 25 2.82 -10.66 16.23
N ASP A 26 3.34 -9.88 15.28
CA ASP A 26 2.59 -9.33 14.13
C ASP A 26 2.92 -10.02 12.80
N VAL A 27 3.48 -11.24 12.85
CA VAL A 27 3.81 -12.02 11.64
C VAL A 27 2.57 -12.22 10.78
N GLY A 28 2.69 -11.91 9.49
CA GLY A 28 1.60 -11.97 8.53
C GLY A 28 0.64 -10.78 8.58
N SER A 29 0.95 -9.72 9.33
CA SER A 29 0.17 -8.48 9.28
C SER A 29 0.26 -7.83 7.90
N ASP A 30 -0.88 -7.47 7.33
CA ASP A 30 -0.96 -6.76 6.06
C ASP A 30 -2.26 -5.94 6.03
N THR A 31 -2.19 -4.69 6.51
CA THR A 31 -3.38 -3.84 6.63
C THR A 31 -4.04 -3.60 5.28
N LEU A 32 -3.29 -3.12 4.29
CA LEU A 32 -3.83 -2.78 2.98
C LEU A 32 -4.32 -4.03 2.24
N GLY A 33 -3.54 -5.12 2.25
CA GLY A 33 -3.92 -6.37 1.59
C GLY A 33 -5.15 -7.02 2.21
N HIS A 34 -5.22 -7.12 3.55
CA HIS A 34 -6.38 -7.71 4.22
C HIS A 34 -7.65 -6.86 4.07
N VAL A 35 -7.54 -5.53 4.11
CA VAL A 35 -8.69 -4.65 3.85
C VAL A 35 -9.21 -4.87 2.44
N ALA A 36 -8.33 -4.89 1.43
CA ALA A 36 -8.72 -5.12 0.05
C ALA A 36 -9.42 -6.48 -0.13
N ALA A 37 -8.86 -7.55 0.42
CA ALA A 37 -9.46 -8.88 0.37
C ALA A 37 -10.83 -8.92 1.07
N ALA A 38 -10.97 -8.28 2.24
CA ALA A 38 -12.19 -8.29 3.02
C ALA A 38 -13.37 -7.60 2.33
N VAL A 39 -13.09 -6.61 1.47
CA VAL A 39 -14.14 -5.86 0.74
C VAL A 39 -14.32 -6.31 -0.72
N GLY A 40 -13.59 -7.33 -1.17
CA GLY A 40 -13.66 -7.82 -2.56
C GLY A 40 -12.94 -6.91 -3.58
N GLY A 41 -11.88 -6.25 -3.13
CA GLY A 41 -11.04 -5.35 -3.91
C GLY A 41 -11.31 -3.86 -3.65
N LEU A 42 -10.25 -3.06 -3.81
CA LEU A 42 -10.31 -1.60 -3.69
C LEU A 42 -10.25 -0.93 -5.07
N SER A 43 -10.98 0.18 -5.24
CA SER A 43 -10.85 1.06 -6.40
C SER A 43 -10.01 2.28 -6.02
N LEU A 44 -8.70 2.23 -6.34
CA LEU A 44 -7.74 3.29 -6.01
C LEU A 44 -7.00 3.79 -7.26
N PRO A 45 -7.71 4.30 -8.29
CA PRO A 45 -7.12 4.59 -9.59
C PRO A 45 -5.94 5.58 -9.55
N ASN A 46 -5.99 6.57 -8.64
CA ASN A 46 -4.92 7.55 -8.49
C ASN A 46 -3.66 6.96 -7.83
N LEU A 47 -3.84 6.11 -6.80
CA LEU A 47 -2.72 5.46 -6.14
C LEU A 47 -2.14 4.35 -7.02
N GLN A 48 -2.98 3.68 -7.82
CA GLN A 48 -2.52 2.78 -8.86
C GLN A 48 -1.60 3.50 -9.84
N ALA A 49 -2.04 4.64 -10.38
CA ALA A 49 -1.24 5.46 -11.29
C ALA A 49 0.08 5.93 -10.64
N ALA A 50 0.06 6.24 -9.34
CA ALA A 50 1.27 6.58 -8.57
C ALA A 50 2.18 5.36 -8.27
N GLY A 51 1.76 4.14 -8.59
CA GLY A 51 2.58 2.92 -8.46
C GLY A 51 2.31 2.06 -7.22
N LEU A 52 1.20 2.26 -6.50
CA LEU A 52 0.88 1.46 -5.31
C LEU A 52 0.83 -0.05 -5.61
N GLY A 53 0.19 -0.45 -6.72
CA GLY A 53 0.13 -1.86 -7.13
C GLY A 53 1.46 -2.44 -7.59
N ASN A 54 2.47 -1.60 -7.89
CA ASN A 54 3.83 -2.04 -8.18
C ASN A 54 4.64 -2.30 -6.90
N LEU A 55 4.29 -1.62 -5.80
CA LEU A 55 4.94 -1.75 -4.49
C LEU A 55 4.49 -3.01 -3.75
N HIS A 56 3.17 -3.21 -3.66
CA HIS A 56 2.55 -4.28 -2.88
C HIS A 56 1.33 -4.83 -3.61
N PRO A 57 1.09 -6.16 -3.64
CA PRO A 57 -0.14 -6.71 -4.20
C PRO A 57 -1.39 -6.25 -3.45
N VAL A 58 -2.34 -5.66 -4.16
CA VAL A 58 -3.60 -5.19 -3.59
C VAL A 58 -4.74 -5.56 -4.53
N GLU A 59 -5.74 -6.28 -4.04
CA GLU A 59 -6.89 -6.68 -4.84
C GLU A 59 -7.64 -5.45 -5.38
N GLY A 60 -7.91 -5.42 -6.68
CA GLY A 60 -8.51 -4.28 -7.37
C GLY A 60 -7.54 -3.16 -7.79
N VAL A 61 -6.25 -3.26 -7.44
CA VAL A 61 -5.22 -2.25 -7.77
C VAL A 61 -4.03 -2.92 -8.46
N PRO A 62 -4.14 -3.26 -9.76
CA PRO A 62 -3.05 -3.92 -10.48
C PRO A 62 -1.83 -2.99 -10.66
N PRO A 63 -0.62 -3.54 -10.87
CA PRO A 63 0.56 -2.72 -11.19
C PRO A 63 0.32 -1.78 -12.37
N ALA A 64 0.82 -0.55 -12.30
CA ALA A 64 0.82 0.36 -13.44
C ALA A 64 2.05 0.09 -14.33
N ASP A 65 1.84 0.05 -15.65
CA ASP A 65 2.94 -0.15 -16.62
C ASP A 65 3.98 0.97 -16.57
N ARG A 66 3.50 2.21 -16.35
CA ARG A 66 4.32 3.41 -16.26
C ARG A 66 3.77 4.30 -15.13
N PRO A 67 4.23 4.12 -13.88
CA PRO A 67 3.84 4.97 -12.76
C PRO A 67 4.18 6.44 -13.03
N THR A 68 3.32 7.35 -12.54
CA THR A 68 3.46 8.81 -12.72
C THR A 68 4.50 9.43 -11.81
#